data_AF-A0A9Q0ECP7-F1
#
_entry.id   AF-A0A9Q0ECP7-F1
#
_cell.length_a   1.000
_cell.length_b   1.000
_cell.length_c   1.000
_cell.angle_alpha   90.00
_cell.angle_beta   90.00
_cell.angle_gamma   90.00
#
_symmetry.space_group_name_H-M   'P 1'
#
loop_
_entity.id
_entity.type
_entity.pdbx_description
1 polymer ?
#
loop_
_entity_poly.entity_id
_entity_poly.type
_entity_poly.pdbx_seq_one_letter_code
_entity_poly.pdbx_strand_id
1 'polypeptide(L)'
;MIPGGLSWEDLLHPLYQKYKNHITWGDQDLLNIIFHYNPECLFTFPCLWNYRPDHCMYGSNCKEAEEEGVSILHGNRGVYHDDKQPAFRVIYDAIRDYPLEDNLFQSLFYPIQTKFLDTVNTLCGRIPQVFLKQVEKSMRQVYELKVIRHVRPHH
;
A
#
# COMPACT_ATOMS: atom_id res chain seq x y z
N MET A 1 -2.14 -10.89 -25.08
CA MET A 1 -2.15 -12.35 -25.34
C MET A 1 -0.73 -12.84 -25.21
N ILE A 2 -0.54 -13.95 -24.51
CA ILE A 2 0.77 -14.59 -24.35
C ILE A 2 1.24 -15.12 -25.72
N PRO A 3 2.55 -15.13 -26.07
CA PRO A 3 3.05 -15.69 -27.31
C PRO A 3 2.68 -17.18 -27.40
N GLY A 4 1.62 -17.47 -28.16
CA GLY A 4 0.91 -18.75 -28.14
C GLY A 4 -0.61 -18.61 -28.31
N GLY A 5 -1.14 -17.39 -28.18
CA GLY A 5 -2.56 -17.08 -28.42
C GLY A 5 -3.49 -17.41 -27.24
N LEU A 6 -2.94 -17.91 -26.13
CA LEU A 6 -3.67 -18.17 -24.89
C LEU A 6 -3.76 -16.89 -24.03
N SER A 7 -4.86 -16.77 -23.29
CA SER A 7 -4.97 -15.80 -22.21
C SER A 7 -4.21 -16.32 -20.97
N TRP A 8 -3.86 -15.45 -20.02
CA TRP A 8 -3.15 -15.91 -18.81
C TRP A 8 -4.08 -16.73 -17.90
N GLU A 9 -5.38 -16.44 -17.97
CA GLU A 9 -6.45 -17.15 -17.27
C GLU A 9 -6.50 -18.62 -17.69
N ASP A 10 -6.34 -18.91 -18.99
CA ASP A 10 -6.31 -20.26 -19.53
C ASP A 10 -5.12 -21.09 -18.97
N LEU A 11 -4.04 -20.43 -18.57
CA LEU A 11 -2.84 -21.06 -18.04
C LEU A 11 -2.94 -21.37 -16.54
N LEU A 12 -3.83 -20.71 -15.80
CA LEU A 12 -3.91 -20.85 -14.33
C LEU A 12 -4.16 -22.29 -13.88
N HIS A 13 -5.20 -22.93 -14.40
CA HIS A 13 -5.56 -24.28 -13.93
C HIS A 13 -4.52 -25.35 -14.31
N PRO A 14 -4.02 -25.42 -15.56
CA PRO A 14 -2.96 -26.36 -15.92
C PRO A 14 -1.68 -26.16 -15.09
N LEU A 15 -1.26 -24.90 -14.87
CA LEU A 15 -0.09 -24.61 -14.06
C LEU A 15 -0.32 -24.95 -12.58
N TYR A 16 -1.50 -24.67 -12.04
CA TYR A 16 -1.87 -25.10 -10.70
C TYR A 16 -1.76 -26.62 -10.56
N GLN A 17 -2.35 -27.40 -11.46
CA GLN A 17 -2.26 -28.87 -11.38
C GLN A 17 -0.82 -29.38 -11.44
N LYS A 18 0.02 -28.75 -12.26
CA LYS A 18 1.43 -29.08 -12.41
C LYS A 18 2.26 -28.74 -11.17
N TYR A 19 2.03 -27.57 -10.57
CA TYR A 19 2.91 -26.99 -9.56
C TYR A 19 2.32 -26.95 -8.14
N LYS A 20 1.08 -27.38 -7.90
CA LYS A 20 0.40 -27.31 -6.58
C LYS A 20 1.18 -27.86 -5.38
N ASN A 21 2.10 -28.80 -5.60
CA ASN A 21 2.94 -29.39 -4.55
C ASN A 21 4.31 -28.69 -4.40
N HIS A 22 4.60 -27.69 -5.24
CA HIS A 22 5.88 -26.97 -5.32
C HIS A 22 5.72 -25.46 -5.12
N ILE A 23 4.49 -24.96 -5.05
CA ILE A 23 4.18 -23.55 -4.80
C ILE A 23 3.71 -23.36 -3.36
N THR A 24 4.11 -22.24 -2.76
CA THR A 24 3.75 -21.90 -1.38
C THR A 24 2.64 -20.85 -1.35
N TRP A 25 2.69 -19.88 -2.25
CA TRP A 25 1.75 -18.76 -2.33
C TRP A 25 0.97 -18.88 -3.63
N GLY A 26 -0.04 -19.76 -3.63
CA GLY A 26 -0.68 -20.29 -4.84
C GLY A 26 -0.98 -19.25 -5.93
N ASP A 27 -1.67 -18.16 -5.60
CA ASP A 27 -1.98 -17.08 -6.54
C ASP A 27 -0.72 -16.32 -7.01
N GLN A 28 0.13 -15.87 -6.09
CA GLN A 28 1.35 -15.12 -6.41
C GLN A 28 2.33 -15.94 -7.24
N ASP A 29 2.57 -17.20 -6.86
CA ASP A 29 3.49 -18.10 -7.53
C ASP A 29 3.00 -18.47 -8.94
N LEU A 30 1.68 -18.67 -9.13
CA LEU A 30 1.14 -18.94 -10.45
C LEU A 30 1.32 -17.75 -11.40
N LEU A 31 1.01 -16.54 -10.94
CA LEU A 31 1.24 -15.34 -11.74
C LEU A 31 2.73 -15.14 -12.02
N ASN A 32 3.60 -15.39 -11.04
CA ASN A 32 5.05 -15.33 -11.22
C ASN A 32 5.53 -16.33 -12.28
N ILE A 33 5.05 -17.57 -12.27
CA ILE A 33 5.39 -18.58 -13.30
C ILE A 33 4.94 -18.11 -14.68
N ILE A 34 3.71 -17.60 -14.81
CA ILE A 34 3.18 -17.12 -16.09
C ILE A 34 4.02 -15.96 -16.61
N PHE A 35 4.19 -14.91 -15.81
CA PHE A 35 4.83 -13.68 -16.27
C PHE A 35 6.37 -13.74 -16.27
N HIS A 36 6.98 -14.76 -15.65
CA HIS A 36 8.39 -15.07 -15.85
C HIS A 36 8.71 -15.34 -17.34
N TYR A 37 7.82 -16.05 -18.04
CA TYR A 37 7.97 -16.35 -19.46
C TYR A 37 7.31 -15.31 -20.37
N ASN A 38 6.59 -14.33 -19.81
CA ASN A 38 5.82 -13.31 -20.54
C ASN A 38 5.99 -11.92 -19.89
N PRO A 39 7.23 -11.43 -19.71
CA PRO A 39 7.48 -10.20 -18.96
C PRO A 39 6.84 -8.96 -19.61
N GLU A 40 6.66 -8.95 -20.92
CA GLU A 40 5.99 -7.88 -21.66
C GLU A 40 4.48 -7.78 -21.36
N CYS A 41 3.89 -8.84 -20.82
CA CYS A 41 2.49 -8.86 -20.42
C CYS A 41 2.28 -8.40 -18.97
N LEU A 42 3.34 -8.01 -18.24
CA LEU A 42 3.28 -7.57 -16.85
C LEU A 42 3.60 -6.09 -16.73
N PHE A 43 2.66 -5.32 -16.15
CA PHE A 43 2.91 -3.94 -15.75
C PHE A 43 3.31 -3.89 -14.27
N THR A 44 4.58 -3.57 -14.00
CA THR A 44 5.10 -3.51 -12.63
C THR A 44 4.86 -2.14 -12.00
N PHE A 45 4.18 -2.12 -10.86
CA PHE A 45 3.97 -0.90 -10.09
C PHE A 45 5.21 -0.52 -9.26
N PRO A 46 5.49 0.79 -9.07
CA PRO A 46 6.51 1.27 -8.13
C PRO A 46 6.26 0.80 -6.69
N CYS A 47 7.32 0.71 -5.88
CA CYS A 47 7.27 0.15 -4.51
C CYS A 47 6.27 0.84 -3.56
N LEU A 48 5.97 2.13 -3.79
CA LEU A 48 4.98 2.90 -3.02
C LEU A 48 3.53 2.36 -3.14
N TRP A 49 3.25 1.52 -4.14
CA TRP A 49 1.95 0.87 -4.37
C TRP A 49 1.84 -0.53 -3.73
N ASN A 50 2.85 -0.99 -3.01
CA ASN A 50 2.83 -2.25 -2.27
C ASN A 50 3.82 -2.17 -1.11
N TYR A 51 3.72 -1.12 -0.29
CA TYR A 51 4.71 -0.86 0.74
C TYR A 51 4.56 -1.81 1.93
N ARG A 52 5.61 -2.55 2.26
CA ARG A 52 5.64 -3.62 3.28
C ARG A 52 6.68 -3.31 4.36
N PRO A 53 6.63 -3.99 5.52
CA PRO A 53 7.67 -3.89 6.55
C PRO A 53 9.09 -4.05 6.02
N ASP A 54 9.27 -4.94 5.04
CA ASP A 54 10.54 -5.24 4.40
C ASP A 54 11.19 -3.99 3.74
N HIS A 55 10.41 -2.91 3.51
CA HIS A 55 10.92 -1.66 2.94
C HIS A 55 11.52 -0.68 3.95
N CYS A 56 11.39 -0.93 5.25
CA CYS A 56 11.89 -0.04 6.29
C CYS A 56 12.51 -0.75 7.49
N MET A 57 12.19 -2.04 7.71
CA MET A 57 12.61 -2.77 8.91
C MET A 57 14.13 -2.99 9.02
N TYR A 58 14.87 -2.85 7.92
CA TYR A 58 16.34 -2.91 7.88
C TYR A 58 16.99 -1.64 7.33
N GLY A 59 16.23 -0.54 7.30
CA GLY A 59 16.57 0.68 6.56
C GLY A 59 15.64 0.87 5.36
N SER A 60 15.50 2.11 4.93
CA SER A 60 14.63 2.47 3.82
C SER A 60 15.23 2.01 2.49
N ASN A 61 14.46 1.29 1.68
CA ASN A 61 14.89 0.79 0.36
C ASN A 61 13.90 1.12 -0.78
N CYS A 62 12.96 2.04 -0.53
CA CYS A 62 11.96 2.47 -1.50
C CYS A 62 12.01 3.99 -1.62
N LYS A 63 12.83 4.48 -2.56
CA LYS A 63 13.13 5.91 -2.74
C LYS A 63 11.88 6.69 -3.11
N GLU A 64 11.05 6.13 -3.96
CA GLU A 64 9.82 6.77 -4.42
C GLU A 64 8.81 6.95 -3.28
N ALA A 65 8.80 6.06 -2.26
CA ALA A 65 7.98 6.29 -1.08
C ALA A 65 8.54 7.38 -0.15
N GLU A 66 9.85 7.61 -0.15
CA GLU A 66 10.44 8.77 0.54
C GLU A 66 10.07 10.09 -0.14
N GLU A 67 10.10 10.11 -1.47
CA GLU A 67 9.80 11.28 -2.29
C GLU A 67 8.30 11.58 -2.33
N GLU A 68 7.46 10.57 -2.57
CA GLU A 68 6.04 10.74 -2.86
C GLU A 68 5.11 10.31 -1.72
N GLY A 69 5.58 9.47 -0.81
CA GLY A 69 4.76 8.85 0.23
C GLY A 69 4.18 7.51 -0.21
N VAL A 70 3.80 6.68 0.76
CA VAL A 70 3.16 5.38 0.52
C VAL A 70 1.73 5.57 0.01
N SER A 71 1.40 5.01 -1.15
CA SER A 71 0.03 5.02 -1.68
C SER A 71 -0.79 3.80 -1.27
N ILE A 72 -0.16 2.63 -1.19
CA ILE A 72 -0.80 1.43 -0.64
C ILE A 72 0.14 0.84 0.40
N LEU A 73 -0.33 0.85 1.64
CA LEU A 73 0.30 0.15 2.74
C LEU A 73 -0.20 -1.30 2.73
N HIS A 74 0.70 -2.27 2.75
CA HIS A 74 0.36 -3.69 2.66
C HIS A 74 0.57 -4.39 4.01
N GLY A 75 -0.47 -5.08 4.49
CA GLY A 75 -0.52 -5.74 5.80
C GLY A 75 0.08 -7.14 5.86
N ASN A 76 1.17 -7.43 5.15
CA ASN A 76 1.72 -8.79 5.08
C ASN A 76 2.15 -9.28 6.46
N ARG A 77 2.11 -10.61 6.64
CA ARG A 77 2.53 -11.28 7.88
C ARG A 77 1.76 -10.82 9.13
N GLY A 78 0.57 -10.23 8.96
CA GLY A 78 -0.29 -9.80 10.06
C GLY A 78 0.15 -8.49 10.73
N VAL A 79 0.97 -7.67 10.07
CA VAL A 79 1.63 -6.52 10.69
C VAL A 79 0.69 -5.41 11.21
N TYR A 80 -0.58 -5.43 10.81
CA TYR A 80 -1.61 -4.54 11.38
C TYR A 80 -2.09 -4.98 12.76
N HIS A 81 -1.83 -6.22 13.13
CA HIS A 81 -2.40 -6.88 14.29
C HIS A 81 -1.34 -7.42 15.26
N ASP A 82 -0.06 -7.17 14.97
CA ASP A 82 1.06 -7.46 15.87
C ASP A 82 1.81 -6.18 16.25
N ASP A 83 2.74 -6.30 17.20
CA ASP A 83 3.53 -5.17 17.71
C ASP A 83 4.94 -5.12 17.10
N LYS A 84 5.21 -5.86 16.01
CA LYS A 84 6.54 -5.92 15.40
C LYS A 84 6.86 -4.66 14.60
N GLN A 85 5.86 -4.07 13.93
CA GLN A 85 6.00 -2.78 13.23
C GLN A 85 4.84 -1.86 13.57
N PRO A 86 4.89 -1.18 14.73
CA PRO A 86 3.79 -0.34 15.21
C PRO A 86 3.45 0.81 14.26
N ALA A 87 4.40 1.28 13.43
CA ALA A 87 4.14 2.27 12.37
C ALA A 87 3.03 1.85 11.39
N PHE A 88 2.96 0.56 11.03
CA PHE A 88 1.93 0.05 10.12
C PHE A 88 0.57 0.00 10.80
N ARG A 89 0.56 -0.45 12.06
CA ARG A 89 -0.63 -0.52 12.89
C ARG A 89 -1.23 0.86 13.15
N VAL A 90 -0.42 1.90 13.37
CA VAL A 90 -0.91 3.27 13.56
C VAL A 90 -1.76 3.75 12.39
N ILE A 91 -1.33 3.52 11.15
CA ILE A 91 -2.11 3.86 9.96
C ILE A 91 -3.39 3.02 9.87
N TYR A 92 -3.27 1.71 10.07
CA TYR A 92 -4.42 0.80 10.01
C TYR A 92 -5.50 1.15 11.04
N ASP A 93 -5.11 1.33 12.31
CA ASP A 93 -6.02 1.65 13.40
C ASP A 93 -6.72 2.99 13.14
N ALA A 94 -5.98 4.01 12.68
CA ALA A 94 -6.57 5.31 12.36
C ALA A 94 -7.58 5.25 11.21
N ILE A 95 -7.30 4.49 10.15
CA ILE A 95 -8.25 4.32 9.03
C ILE A 95 -9.47 3.51 9.46
N ARG A 96 -9.26 2.43 10.25
CA ARG A 96 -10.36 1.59 10.77
C ARG A 96 -11.30 2.38 11.68
N ASP A 97 -10.74 3.21 12.55
CA ASP A 97 -11.49 3.92 13.59
C ASP A 97 -12.03 5.27 13.08
N TYR A 98 -11.65 5.70 11.87
CA TYR A 98 -12.13 6.95 11.27
C TYR A 98 -13.64 6.88 10.98
N PRO A 99 -14.45 7.76 11.59
CA PRO A 99 -15.85 7.88 11.24
C PRO A 99 -15.98 8.50 9.84
N LEU A 100 -16.68 7.80 8.94
CA LEU A 100 -16.87 8.27 7.57
C LEU A 100 -17.50 9.68 7.57
N GLU A 101 -17.01 10.55 6.68
CA GLU A 101 -17.43 11.95 6.52
C GLU A 101 -17.02 12.93 7.64
N ASP A 102 -16.34 12.45 8.68
CA ASP A 102 -15.85 13.32 9.75
C ASP A 102 -14.68 14.21 9.29
N ASN A 103 -14.23 15.13 10.13
CA ASN A 103 -13.13 16.01 9.82
C ASN A 103 -11.81 15.23 9.65
N LEU A 104 -11.29 15.17 8.43
CA LEU A 104 -10.05 14.46 8.10
C LEU A 104 -8.83 14.95 8.91
N PHE A 105 -8.77 16.22 9.31
CA PHE A 105 -7.65 16.72 10.11
C PHE A 105 -7.76 16.25 11.55
N GLN A 106 -8.91 16.48 12.18
CA GLN A 106 -9.13 16.19 13.61
C GLN A 106 -9.26 14.69 13.89
N SER A 107 -9.95 13.96 13.02
CA SER A 107 -10.35 12.57 13.27
C SER A 107 -9.47 11.53 12.58
N LEU A 108 -8.58 11.94 11.66
CA LEU A 108 -7.63 11.04 10.98
C LEU A 108 -6.18 11.52 11.14
N PHE A 109 -5.84 12.70 10.60
CA PHE A 109 -4.43 13.11 10.48
C PHE A 109 -3.72 13.39 11.80
N TYR A 110 -4.29 14.24 12.67
CA TYR A 110 -3.69 14.53 13.96
C TYR A 110 -3.55 13.28 14.85
N PRO A 111 -4.57 12.40 14.95
CA PRO A 111 -4.43 11.12 15.63
C PRO A 111 -3.26 10.28 15.11
N ILE A 112 -3.10 10.15 13.79
CA ILE A 112 -1.97 9.43 13.19
C ILE A 112 -0.65 10.08 13.61
N GLN A 113 -0.51 11.39 13.44
CA GLN A 113 0.72 12.10 13.77
C GLN A 113 1.12 11.91 15.24
N THR A 114 0.17 12.04 16.17
CA THR A 114 0.42 11.83 17.60
C THR A 114 0.83 10.40 17.89
N LYS A 115 0.12 9.41 17.35
CA LYS A 115 0.41 7.98 17.59
C LYS A 115 1.72 7.53 16.97
N PHE A 116 2.17 8.15 15.88
CA PHE A 116 3.46 7.84 15.27
C PHE A 116 4.65 8.12 16.20
N LEU A 117 4.53 9.09 17.12
CA LEU A 117 5.57 9.42 18.10
C LEU A 117 5.88 8.22 19.01
N ASP A 118 4.92 7.32 19.23
CA ASP A 118 5.09 6.11 20.04
C ASP A 118 5.82 4.98 19.29
N THR A 119 6.14 5.15 18.01
CA THR A 119 6.67 4.09 17.13
C THR A 119 8.17 4.18 16.84
N VAL A 120 8.83 5.24 17.34
CA VAL A 120 10.23 5.60 17.05
C VAL A 120 11.28 4.59 17.53
N ASN A 121 10.85 3.60 18.32
CA ASN A 121 11.64 2.44 18.71
C ASN A 121 11.97 1.49 17.54
N THR A 122 11.28 1.62 16.40
CA THR A 122 11.55 0.85 15.17
C THR A 122 12.12 1.73 14.06
N LEU A 123 12.86 1.14 13.10
CA LEU A 123 13.36 1.89 11.94
C LEU A 123 12.22 2.46 11.09
N CYS A 124 11.14 1.71 10.92
CA CYS A 124 9.94 2.17 10.23
C CYS A 124 9.29 3.38 10.94
N GLY A 125 9.22 3.37 12.27
CA GLY A 125 8.65 4.50 13.02
C GLY A 125 9.53 5.75 13.07
N ARG A 126 10.80 5.65 12.68
CA ARG A 126 11.72 6.82 12.55
C ARG A 126 11.58 7.56 11.23
N ILE A 127 10.76 7.06 10.31
CA ILE A 127 10.49 7.69 9.01
C ILE A 127 8.99 8.00 8.80
N PRO A 128 8.32 8.67 9.77
CA PRO A 128 6.87 8.92 9.71
C PRO A 128 6.44 9.67 8.44
N GLN A 129 7.33 10.48 7.86
CA GLN A 129 7.07 11.21 6.62
C GLN A 129 6.68 10.31 5.44
N VAL A 130 7.22 9.08 5.39
CA VAL A 130 6.92 8.10 4.33
C VAL A 130 5.45 7.68 4.37
N PHE A 131 4.88 7.56 5.57
CA PHE A 131 3.49 7.16 5.79
C PHE A 131 2.52 8.34 5.70
N LEU A 132 2.93 9.52 6.16
CA LEU A 132 2.05 10.70 6.28
C LEU A 132 1.88 11.48 4.98
N LYS A 133 2.89 11.50 4.10
CA LYS A 133 2.92 12.39 2.94
C LYS A 133 1.73 12.17 1.99
N GLN A 134 1.38 10.91 1.71
CA GLN A 134 0.24 10.62 0.84
C GLN A 134 -1.10 10.91 1.51
N VAL A 135 -1.21 10.67 2.82
CA VAL A 135 -2.40 11.04 3.61
C VAL A 135 -2.64 12.55 3.52
N GLU A 136 -1.60 13.36 3.72
CA GLU A 136 -1.69 14.82 3.60
C GLU A 136 -2.10 15.26 2.18
N LYS A 137 -1.47 14.68 1.15
CA LYS A 137 -1.82 14.96 -0.26
C LYS A 137 -3.28 14.65 -0.55
N SER A 138 -3.76 13.48 -0.15
CA SER A 138 -5.16 13.06 -0.37
C SER A 138 -6.14 13.96 0.38
N MET A 139 -5.84 14.35 1.61
CA MET A 139 -6.67 15.28 2.37
C MET A 139 -6.75 16.66 1.72
N ARG A 140 -5.61 17.18 1.25
CA ARG A 140 -5.55 18.44 0.52
C ARG A 140 -6.43 18.40 -0.73
N GLN A 141 -6.32 17.33 -1.52
CA GLN A 141 -7.17 17.14 -2.71
C GLN A 141 -8.66 17.10 -2.36
N VAL A 142 -9.05 16.36 -1.30
CA VAL A 142 -10.45 16.33 -0.84
C VAL A 142 -10.93 17.70 -0.40
N TYR A 143 -10.12 18.44 0.35
CA TYR A 143 -10.43 19.80 0.78
C TYR A 143 -10.61 20.75 -0.41
N GLU A 144 -9.71 20.72 -1.39
CA GLU A 144 -9.81 21.53 -2.61
C GLU A 144 -11.07 21.19 -3.41
N LEU A 145 -11.39 19.90 -3.57
CA LEU A 145 -12.59 19.46 -4.27
C LEU A 145 -13.89 19.84 -3.54
N LYS A 146 -13.91 19.80 -2.20
CA LYS A 146 -15.11 20.13 -1.42
C LYS A 146 -15.27 21.64 -1.22
N VAL A 147 -14.20 22.38 -0.96
CA VAL A 147 -14.30 23.81 -0.60
C VAL A 147 -14.15 24.71 -1.82
N ILE A 148 -13.11 24.51 -2.65
CA ILE A 148 -12.84 25.43 -3.77
C ILE A 148 -13.89 25.30 -4.88
N ARG A 149 -14.39 24.09 -5.18
CA ARG A 149 -15.48 23.93 -6.15
C ARG A 149 -16.81 24.53 -5.68
N HIS A 150 -17.14 24.43 -4.40
CA HIS A 150 -18.40 24.99 -3.88
C HIS A 150 -18.34 26.51 -3.68
N VAL A 151 -17.15 27.11 -3.67
CA VAL A 151 -16.96 28.57 -3.60
C VAL A 151 -16.98 29.23 -4.99
N ARG A 152 -16.80 28.48 -6.09
CA ARG A 152 -16.97 29.03 -7.44
C ARG A 152 -18.46 29.19 -7.76
N PRO A 153 -18.95 30.39 -8.11
CA PRO A 153 -20.35 30.56 -8.49
C PRO A 153 -20.64 29.71 -9.73
N HIS A 154 -21.78 29.04 -9.74
CA HIS A 154 -22.35 28.48 -10.96
C HIS A 154 -22.67 29.65 -11.89
N HIS A 155 -21.85 29.84 -12.92
CA HIS A 155 -22.22 30.62 -14.10
C HIS A 155 -22.99 29.74 -15.07
#